data_AF-A0A0W8G6D8-F1
#
_entry.id   AF-A0A0W8G6D8-F1
#
_cell.length_a   1.000
_cell.length_b   1.000
_cell.length_c   1.000
_cell.angle_alpha   90.00
_cell.angle_beta   90.00
_cell.angle_gamma   90.00
#
_symmetry.space_group_name_H-M   'P 1'
#
loop_
_entity.id
_entity.type
_entity.pdbx_description
1 polymer ?
#
loop_
_entity_poly.entity_id
_entity_poly.type
_entity_poly.pdbx_seq_one_letter_code
_entity_poly.pdbx_strand_id
1 'polypeptide(L)'
;MAILVIDDEAGLRRALAAHLEDMDYDVLSAENGRQGLDILEHDPGSIQAVVVDLNMPVMDGYSFIQNAVVLAPDLPLVVLSGVGVVEDALRAMRLGAWEFVTKPLSNMAVLDHVLNRVLDRARLVRENRLYQENLEKLVKERTAELELTRRQIMQRLSRAAEYKDNETGHHVIRVGEISALLARAMGLSGERCEMMRECAPLHDVGKIGIPDTVLLKPGPLDPDEWEIMRRHCLYGCEILGPLSGPDPAHNACGFLLGPLEPGDNELLRLARILALYHHERWDGTGYPIGLAGEAIPLEARIVSVVDVYDALRSDRPYKKAFPEEKCFALLQKGSGSQFDPAVIEAFFREIEAIRVIREKWKD
;
A
#
# COMPACT_ATOMS: atom_id res chain seq x y z
N MET A 1 -31.00 -11.38 -24.24
CA MET A 1 -30.87 -11.63 -22.77
C MET A 1 -32.23 -12.10 -22.33
N ALA A 2 -32.30 -13.25 -21.67
CA ALA A 2 -33.54 -13.98 -21.49
C ALA A 2 -34.17 -13.79 -20.11
N ILE A 3 -35.50 -13.88 -20.06
CA ILE A 3 -36.25 -14.09 -18.82
C ILE A 3 -36.59 -15.58 -18.73
N LEU A 4 -36.23 -16.21 -17.61
CA LEU A 4 -36.58 -17.60 -17.36
C LEU A 4 -37.93 -17.66 -16.65
N VAL A 5 -38.92 -18.31 -17.26
CA VAL A 5 -40.24 -18.52 -16.69
C VAL A 5 -40.35 -19.97 -16.22
N ILE A 6 -40.63 -20.16 -14.92
CA ILE A 6 -40.74 -21.47 -14.29
C ILE A 6 -42.13 -21.58 -13.66
N ASP A 7 -42.97 -22.45 -14.23
CA ASP A 7 -44.34 -22.68 -13.76
C ASP A 7 -44.78 -24.06 -14.25
N ASP A 8 -45.62 -24.80 -13.54
CA ASP A 8 -46.09 -26.12 -13.98
C ASP A 8 -47.32 -26.04 -14.91
N GLU A 9 -48.03 -24.92 -14.91
CA GLU A 9 -49.17 -24.65 -15.77
C GLU A 9 -48.74 -24.23 -17.19
N ALA A 10 -48.87 -25.14 -18.15
CA ALA A 10 -48.48 -24.90 -19.54
C ALA A 10 -49.22 -23.74 -20.22
N GLY A 11 -50.44 -23.41 -19.77
CA GLY A 11 -51.21 -22.27 -20.26
C GLY A 11 -50.58 -20.95 -19.82
N LEU A 12 -50.28 -20.82 -18.53
CA LEU A 12 -49.67 -19.64 -17.95
C LEU A 12 -48.24 -19.41 -18.48
N ARG A 13 -47.42 -20.47 -18.59
CA ARG A 13 -46.08 -20.37 -19.22
C ARG A 13 -46.14 -19.76 -20.62
N ARG A 14 -47.06 -20.24 -21.47
CA ARG A 14 -47.22 -19.74 -22.85
C ARG A 14 -47.72 -18.30 -22.89
N ALA A 15 -48.63 -17.92 -22.00
CA ALA A 15 -49.12 -16.55 -21.90
C ALA A 15 -48.03 -15.57 -21.44
N LEU A 16 -47.23 -15.97 -20.44
CA LEU A 16 -46.08 -15.18 -19.98
C LEU A 16 -45.02 -15.07 -21.06
N ALA A 17 -44.68 -16.18 -21.73
CA ALA A 17 -43.71 -16.16 -22.82
C ALA A 17 -44.12 -15.21 -23.94
N ALA A 18 -45.34 -15.34 -24.47
CA ALA A 18 -45.83 -14.47 -25.54
C ALA A 18 -45.81 -12.98 -25.14
N HIS A 19 -46.22 -12.65 -23.91
CA HIS A 19 -46.21 -11.27 -23.43
C HIS A 19 -44.80 -10.70 -23.26
N LEU A 20 -43.85 -11.49 -22.75
CA LEU A 20 -42.46 -11.05 -22.57
C LEU A 20 -41.72 -10.95 -23.91
N GLU A 21 -42.05 -11.81 -24.88
CA GLU A 21 -41.57 -11.70 -26.26
C GLU A 21 -42.08 -10.42 -26.94
N ASP A 22 -43.34 -10.02 -26.71
CA ASP A 22 -43.89 -8.72 -27.16
C ASP A 22 -43.16 -7.51 -26.53
N MET A 23 -42.47 -7.72 -25.40
CA MET A 23 -41.61 -6.73 -24.75
C MET A 23 -40.13 -6.81 -25.18
N ASP A 24 -39.82 -7.52 -26.27
CA ASP A 24 -38.47 -7.74 -26.81
C ASP A 24 -37.53 -8.54 -25.88
N TYR A 25 -38.07 -9.40 -25.01
CA TYR A 25 -37.27 -10.34 -24.23
C TYR A 25 -37.21 -11.72 -24.89
N ASP A 26 -36.02 -12.34 -24.88
CA ASP A 26 -35.92 -13.78 -25.10
C ASP A 26 -36.56 -14.50 -23.90
N VAL A 27 -37.27 -15.61 -24.12
CA VAL A 27 -37.89 -16.37 -23.03
C VAL A 27 -37.38 -17.79 -22.99
N LEU A 28 -36.88 -18.20 -21.83
CA LEU A 28 -36.59 -19.59 -21.50
C LEU A 28 -37.73 -20.09 -20.61
N SER A 29 -38.16 -21.34 -20.79
CA SER A 29 -39.28 -21.91 -20.03
C SER A 29 -38.90 -23.23 -19.37
N ALA A 30 -39.37 -23.43 -18.14
CA ALA A 30 -39.22 -24.66 -17.38
C ALA A 30 -40.53 -25.04 -16.68
N GLU A 31 -40.77 -26.33 -16.53
CA GLU A 31 -42.02 -26.88 -15.95
C GLU A 31 -41.92 -27.14 -14.44
N ASN A 32 -40.72 -27.02 -13.87
CA ASN A 32 -40.45 -27.16 -12.45
C ASN A 32 -39.09 -26.54 -12.08
N GLY A 33 -38.84 -26.38 -10.79
CA GLY A 33 -37.61 -25.77 -10.29
C GLY A 33 -36.32 -26.49 -10.69
N ARG A 34 -36.34 -27.82 -10.88
CA ARG A 34 -35.14 -28.58 -11.24
C ARG A 34 -34.70 -28.26 -12.66
N GLN A 35 -35.64 -28.29 -13.60
CA GLN A 35 -35.38 -27.91 -14.99
C GLN A 35 -34.96 -26.43 -15.08
N GLY A 36 -35.58 -25.55 -14.29
CA GLY A 36 -35.18 -24.14 -14.22
C GLY A 36 -33.75 -23.97 -13.72
N LEU A 37 -33.35 -24.76 -12.71
CA LEU A 37 -31.98 -24.74 -12.20
C LEU A 37 -30.98 -25.30 -13.21
N ASP A 38 -31.30 -26.39 -13.91
CA ASP A 38 -30.45 -26.95 -14.96
C ASP A 38 -30.20 -25.92 -16.10
N ILE A 39 -31.22 -25.13 -16.46
CA ILE A 39 -31.10 -24.03 -17.42
C ILE A 39 -30.18 -22.92 -16.87
N LEU A 40 -30.38 -22.52 -15.61
CA LEU A 40 -29.58 -21.48 -14.97
C LEU A 40 -28.11 -21.90 -14.80
N GLU A 41 -27.84 -23.17 -14.48
CA GLU A 41 -26.49 -23.72 -14.35
C GLU A 41 -25.73 -23.78 -15.68
N HIS A 42 -26.44 -23.95 -16.80
CA HIS A 42 -25.81 -24.06 -18.12
C HIS A 42 -25.23 -22.74 -18.62
N ASP A 43 -25.98 -21.64 -18.49
CA ASP A 43 -25.52 -20.31 -18.88
C ASP A 43 -26.18 -19.19 -18.03
N PRO A 44 -25.67 -18.96 -16.79
CA PRO A 44 -26.23 -17.96 -15.89
C PRO A 44 -26.18 -16.54 -16.45
N GLY A 45 -25.20 -16.25 -17.32
CA GLY A 45 -24.97 -14.91 -17.88
C GLY A 45 -25.99 -14.51 -18.95
N SER A 46 -26.68 -15.49 -19.54
CA SER A 46 -27.72 -15.24 -20.54
C SER A 46 -29.06 -14.78 -19.94
N ILE A 47 -29.30 -15.06 -18.66
CA ILE A 47 -30.58 -14.83 -17.97
C ILE A 47 -30.50 -13.55 -17.14
N GLN A 48 -31.47 -12.65 -17.32
CA GLN A 48 -31.49 -11.34 -16.65
C GLN A 48 -32.51 -11.23 -15.52
N ALA A 49 -33.50 -12.12 -15.49
CA ALA A 49 -34.46 -12.28 -14.41
C ALA A 49 -35.11 -13.67 -14.50
N VAL A 50 -35.64 -14.15 -13.38
CA VAL A 50 -36.45 -15.36 -13.30
C VAL A 50 -37.83 -15.00 -12.78
N VAL A 51 -38.87 -15.52 -13.40
CA VAL A 51 -40.25 -15.51 -12.91
C VAL A 51 -40.60 -16.94 -12.52
N VAL A 52 -40.85 -17.20 -11.25
CA VAL A 52 -40.98 -18.56 -10.71
C VAL A 52 -42.25 -18.73 -9.89
N ASP A 53 -43.03 -19.76 -10.18
CA ASP A 53 -44.12 -20.21 -9.32
C ASP A 53 -43.61 -20.93 -8.06
N LEU A 54 -44.39 -20.89 -6.98
CA LEU A 54 -44.00 -21.52 -5.72
C LEU A 54 -44.36 -23.01 -5.67
N ASN A 55 -45.49 -23.43 -6.23
CA ASN A 55 -46.08 -24.75 -6.03
C ASN A 55 -46.01 -25.57 -7.32
N MET A 56 -44.88 -26.23 -7.54
CA MET A 56 -44.61 -27.04 -8.73
C MET A 56 -44.18 -28.47 -8.34
N PRO A 57 -44.40 -29.48 -9.20
CA PRO A 57 -43.91 -30.84 -8.97
C PRO A 57 -42.37 -30.92 -9.07
N VAL A 58 -41.78 -32.01 -8.58
CA VAL A 58 -40.33 -32.32 -8.62
C VAL A 58 -39.46 -31.40 -7.74
N MET A 59 -39.48 -30.09 -7.98
CA MET A 59 -38.80 -29.08 -7.17
C MET A 59 -39.67 -27.82 -7.12
N ASP A 60 -40.02 -27.42 -5.90
CA ASP A 60 -40.83 -26.23 -5.64
C ASP A 60 -40.02 -24.93 -5.83
N GLY A 61 -40.73 -23.80 -5.91
CA GLY A 61 -40.11 -22.50 -6.13
C GLY A 61 -39.20 -22.08 -4.97
N TYR A 62 -39.52 -22.49 -3.74
CA TYR A 62 -38.68 -22.22 -2.57
C TYR A 62 -37.31 -22.88 -2.67
N SER A 63 -37.27 -24.16 -3.04
CA SER A 63 -36.03 -24.91 -3.23
C SER A 63 -35.23 -24.34 -4.40
N PHE A 64 -35.90 -23.93 -5.48
CA PHE A 64 -35.25 -23.26 -6.60
C PHE A 64 -34.57 -21.96 -6.16
N ILE A 65 -35.28 -21.06 -5.46
CA ILE A 65 -34.73 -19.77 -4.99
C ILE A 65 -33.48 -19.98 -4.13
N GLN A 66 -33.52 -20.92 -3.20
CA GLN A 66 -32.37 -21.23 -2.33
C GLN A 66 -31.11 -21.61 -3.12
N ASN A 67 -31.25 -22.37 -4.21
CA ASN A 67 -30.12 -22.76 -5.05
C ASN A 67 -29.71 -21.61 -5.99
N ALA A 68 -30.67 -20.90 -6.59
CA ALA A 68 -30.42 -19.82 -7.52
C ALA A 68 -29.67 -18.65 -6.89
N VAL A 69 -29.97 -18.28 -5.64
CA VAL A 69 -29.27 -17.19 -4.92
C VAL A 69 -27.80 -17.51 -4.66
N VAL A 70 -27.46 -18.78 -4.45
CA VAL A 70 -26.06 -19.20 -4.29
C VAL A 70 -25.31 -19.16 -5.63
N LEU A 71 -25.98 -19.61 -6.69
CA LEU A 71 -25.40 -19.68 -8.04
C LEU A 71 -25.23 -18.29 -8.68
N ALA A 72 -26.23 -17.42 -8.51
CA ALA A 72 -26.28 -16.08 -9.10
C ALA A 72 -26.90 -15.08 -8.10
N PRO A 73 -26.11 -14.55 -7.13
CA PRO A 73 -26.62 -13.69 -6.06
C PRO A 73 -27.30 -12.39 -6.52
N ASP A 74 -26.86 -11.87 -7.67
CA ASP A 74 -27.34 -10.61 -8.25
C ASP A 74 -28.48 -10.81 -9.28
N LEU A 75 -28.98 -12.05 -9.43
CA LEU A 75 -30.06 -12.37 -10.36
C LEU A 75 -31.43 -12.04 -9.74
N PRO A 76 -32.25 -11.19 -10.39
CA PRO A 76 -33.62 -10.94 -9.96
C PRO A 76 -34.47 -12.20 -10.00
N LEU A 77 -35.02 -12.57 -8.84
CA LEU A 77 -36.00 -13.64 -8.73
C LEU A 77 -37.37 -13.03 -8.37
N VAL A 78 -38.31 -13.11 -9.31
CA VAL A 78 -39.69 -12.64 -9.16
C VAL A 78 -40.60 -13.85 -8.95
N VAL A 79 -41.34 -13.83 -7.87
CA VAL A 79 -42.16 -14.98 -7.45
C VAL A 79 -43.60 -14.80 -7.90
N LEU A 80 -44.22 -15.83 -8.47
CA LEU A 80 -45.65 -15.88 -8.68
C LEU A 80 -46.31 -16.57 -7.49
N SER A 81 -47.23 -15.89 -6.80
CA SER A 81 -47.89 -16.40 -5.58
C SER A 81 -49.41 -16.37 -5.72
N GLY A 82 -50.13 -17.31 -5.09
CA GLY A 82 -51.60 -17.37 -5.12
C GLY A 82 -52.31 -16.27 -4.31
N VAL A 83 -53.60 -16.08 -4.55
CA VAL A 83 -54.44 -15.12 -3.82
C VAL A 83 -54.48 -15.46 -2.32
N GLY A 84 -54.12 -14.49 -1.47
CA GLY A 84 -54.39 -14.54 -0.02
C GLY A 84 -53.28 -15.12 0.87
N VAL A 85 -52.10 -15.46 0.33
CA VAL A 85 -51.01 -16.07 1.12
C VAL A 85 -49.82 -15.12 1.26
N VAL A 86 -50.00 -14.07 2.07
CA VAL A 86 -48.91 -13.12 2.42
C VAL A 86 -47.70 -13.86 3.01
N GLU A 87 -47.94 -14.96 3.71
CA GLU A 87 -46.89 -15.79 4.32
C GLU A 87 -45.96 -16.44 3.29
N ASP A 88 -46.49 -16.83 2.12
CA ASP A 88 -45.71 -17.45 1.05
C ASP A 88 -44.76 -16.44 0.39
N ALA A 89 -45.29 -15.24 0.09
CA ALA A 89 -44.48 -14.14 -0.43
C ALA A 89 -43.37 -13.75 0.56
N LEU A 90 -43.71 -13.60 1.86
CA LEU A 90 -42.72 -13.30 2.90
C LEU A 90 -41.65 -14.39 3.02
N ARG A 91 -42.05 -15.66 2.93
CA ARG A 91 -41.12 -16.80 2.96
C ARG A 91 -40.17 -16.74 1.76
N ALA A 92 -40.67 -16.50 0.56
CA ALA A 92 -39.84 -16.43 -0.64
C ALA A 92 -38.84 -15.26 -0.60
N MET A 93 -39.28 -14.10 -0.11
CA MET A 93 -38.40 -12.93 0.10
C MET A 93 -37.27 -13.22 1.10
N ARG A 94 -37.56 -13.96 2.19
CA ARG A 94 -36.53 -14.38 3.16
C ARG A 94 -35.50 -15.34 2.58
N LEU A 95 -35.87 -16.09 1.54
CA LEU A 95 -34.95 -16.99 0.83
C LEU A 95 -34.14 -16.28 -0.24
N GLY A 96 -34.41 -15.00 -0.52
CA GLY A 96 -33.68 -14.17 -1.47
C GLY A 96 -34.43 -13.84 -2.76
N ALA A 97 -35.75 -14.07 -2.83
CA ALA A 97 -36.56 -13.45 -3.87
C ALA A 97 -36.51 -11.92 -3.78
N TRP A 98 -36.52 -11.26 -4.93
CA TRP A 98 -36.43 -9.81 -5.02
C TRP A 98 -37.79 -9.14 -5.02
N GLU A 99 -38.79 -9.82 -5.58
CA GLU A 99 -40.18 -9.36 -5.55
C GLU A 99 -41.15 -10.52 -5.81
N PHE A 100 -42.46 -10.25 -5.67
CA PHE A 100 -43.52 -11.18 -6.01
C PHE A 100 -44.65 -10.51 -6.79
N VAL A 101 -45.42 -11.31 -7.52
CA VAL A 101 -46.64 -10.94 -8.23
C VAL A 101 -47.74 -11.94 -7.87
N THR A 102 -48.94 -11.44 -7.58
CA THR A 102 -50.08 -12.29 -7.21
C THR A 102 -50.81 -12.82 -8.44
N LYS A 103 -51.06 -14.13 -8.48
CA LYS A 103 -51.99 -14.81 -9.40
C LYS A 103 -53.44 -14.56 -8.96
N PRO A 104 -54.43 -14.56 -9.87
CA PRO A 104 -54.27 -14.68 -11.32
C PRO A 104 -53.69 -13.39 -11.94
N LEU A 105 -52.81 -13.54 -12.94
CA LEU A 105 -52.20 -12.43 -13.68
C LEU A 105 -53.16 -11.86 -14.73
N SER A 106 -54.31 -11.35 -14.29
CA SER A 106 -55.33 -10.79 -15.20
C SER A 106 -54.92 -9.46 -15.82
N ASN A 107 -53.92 -8.78 -15.26
CA ASN A 107 -53.36 -7.54 -15.78
C ASN A 107 -51.83 -7.64 -15.84
N MET A 108 -51.28 -7.83 -17.05
CA MET A 108 -49.84 -7.98 -17.27
C MET A 108 -49.06 -6.69 -16.93
N ALA A 109 -49.70 -5.52 -16.88
CA ALA A 109 -49.03 -4.27 -16.49
C ALA A 109 -48.41 -4.32 -15.09
N VAL A 110 -48.92 -5.19 -14.19
CA VAL A 110 -48.32 -5.40 -12.87
C VAL A 110 -46.98 -6.13 -13.00
N LEU A 111 -46.91 -7.16 -13.85
CA LEU A 111 -45.68 -7.88 -14.15
C LEU A 111 -44.66 -6.94 -14.80
N ASP A 112 -45.08 -6.11 -15.75
CA ASP A 112 -44.22 -5.14 -16.42
C ASP A 112 -43.58 -4.16 -15.42
N HIS A 113 -44.40 -3.62 -14.50
CA HIS A 113 -43.91 -2.71 -13.48
C HIS A 113 -42.89 -3.38 -12.55
N VAL A 114 -43.14 -4.62 -12.14
CA VAL A 114 -42.24 -5.38 -11.27
C VAL A 114 -40.94 -5.72 -12.01
N LEU A 115 -41.03 -6.22 -13.23
CA LEU A 115 -39.86 -6.57 -14.05
C LEU A 115 -38.98 -5.36 -14.32
N ASN A 116 -39.55 -4.24 -14.75
CA ASN A 116 -38.78 -3.00 -14.96
C ASN A 116 -38.02 -2.60 -13.69
N ARG A 117 -38.69 -2.61 -12.54
CA ARG A 117 -38.08 -2.21 -11.27
C ARG A 117 -36.96 -3.15 -10.82
N VAL A 118 -37.12 -4.47 -10.96
CA VAL A 118 -36.10 -5.43 -10.54
C VAL A 118 -34.92 -5.46 -11.52
N LEU A 119 -35.17 -5.31 -12.82
CA LEU A 119 -34.12 -5.23 -13.84
C LEU A 119 -33.29 -3.94 -13.68
N ASP A 120 -33.93 -2.80 -13.42
CA ASP A 120 -33.24 -1.53 -13.13
C ASP A 120 -32.39 -1.66 -11.86
N ARG A 121 -32.93 -2.26 -10.80
CA ARG A 121 -32.16 -2.54 -9.58
C ARG A 121 -30.96 -3.44 -9.86
N ALA A 122 -31.14 -4.50 -10.64
CA ALA A 122 -30.07 -5.44 -10.97
C ALA A 122 -28.96 -4.77 -11.77
N ARG A 123 -29.35 -3.92 -12.72
CA ARG A 123 -28.42 -3.09 -13.48
C ARG A 123 -27.60 -2.19 -12.56
N LEU A 124 -28.25 -1.46 -11.65
CA LEU A 124 -27.57 -0.57 -10.71
C LEU A 124 -26.60 -1.31 -9.78
N VAL A 125 -26.99 -2.51 -9.29
CA VAL A 125 -26.10 -3.35 -8.46
C VAL A 125 -24.87 -3.79 -9.25
N ARG A 126 -25.05 -4.26 -10.49
CA ARG A 126 -23.95 -4.64 -11.38
C ARG A 126 -23.03 -3.46 -11.71
N GLU A 127 -23.58 -2.29 -12.04
CA GLU A 127 -22.82 -1.07 -12.31
C GLU A 127 -22.03 -0.62 -11.07
N ASN A 128 -22.62 -0.66 -9.88
CA ASN A 128 -21.95 -0.28 -8.64
C ASN A 128 -20.78 -1.21 -8.32
N ARG A 129 -20.96 -2.53 -8.46
CA ARG A 129 -19.92 -3.52 -8.26
C ARG A 129 -18.74 -3.32 -9.21
N LEU A 130 -19.03 -3.15 -10.50
CA LEU A 130 -18.00 -2.87 -11.50
C LEU A 130 -17.28 -1.55 -11.20
N TYR A 131 -18.00 -0.53 -10.74
CA TYR A 131 -17.41 0.73 -10.33
C TYR A 131 -16.46 0.56 -9.12
N GLN A 132 -16.86 -0.22 -8.11
CA GLN A 132 -16.02 -0.53 -6.95
C GLN A 132 -14.74 -1.25 -7.35
N GLU A 133 -14.83 -2.30 -8.17
CA GLU A 133 -13.67 -3.05 -8.65
C GLU A 133 -12.70 -2.16 -9.45
N ASN A 134 -13.22 -1.29 -10.30
CA ASN A 134 -12.42 -0.32 -11.05
C ASN A 134 -11.77 0.72 -10.13
N LEU A 135 -12.48 1.20 -9.11
CA LEU A 135 -11.96 2.17 -8.16
C LEU A 135 -10.84 1.57 -7.33
N GLU A 136 -11.01 0.34 -6.82
CA GLU A 136 -9.97 -0.38 -6.07
C GLU A 136 -8.70 -0.56 -6.91
N LYS A 137 -8.86 -0.96 -8.17
CA LYS A 137 -7.74 -1.07 -9.11
C LYS A 137 -7.05 0.27 -9.32
N LEU A 138 -7.82 1.34 -9.56
CA LEU A 138 -7.26 2.67 -9.79
C LEU A 138 -6.53 3.21 -8.56
N VAL A 139 -7.09 3.02 -7.35
CA VAL A 139 -6.44 3.40 -6.09
C VAL A 139 -5.10 2.66 -5.95
N LYS A 140 -5.08 1.35 -6.19
CA LYS A 140 -3.84 0.55 -6.12
C LYS A 140 -2.78 1.06 -7.12
N GLU A 141 -3.17 1.33 -8.36
CA GLU A 141 -2.27 1.84 -9.40
C GLU A 141 -1.72 3.23 -9.04
N ARG A 142 -2.58 4.14 -8.59
CA ARG A 142 -2.18 5.50 -8.18
C ARG A 142 -1.31 5.51 -6.95
N THR A 143 -1.58 4.68 -5.95
CA THR A 143 -0.71 4.55 -4.77
C THR A 143 0.67 4.06 -5.17
N ALA A 144 0.78 3.04 -6.04
CA ALA A 144 2.06 2.56 -6.53
C ALA A 144 2.84 3.62 -7.34
N GLU A 145 2.14 4.40 -8.17
CA GLU A 145 2.73 5.51 -8.92
C GLU A 145 3.25 6.63 -8.01
N LEU A 146 2.49 6.99 -6.97
CA LEU A 146 2.90 7.96 -5.96
C LEU A 146 4.14 7.49 -5.19
N GLU A 147 4.18 6.23 -4.76
CA GLU A 147 5.34 5.64 -4.08
C GLU A 147 6.58 5.64 -4.98
N LEU A 148 6.44 5.26 -6.25
CA LEU A 148 7.53 5.29 -7.22
C LEU A 148 8.06 6.72 -7.43
N THR A 149 7.16 7.68 -7.61
CA THR A 149 7.50 9.09 -7.82
C THR A 149 8.21 9.65 -6.60
N ARG A 150 7.73 9.33 -5.39
CA ARG A 150 8.37 9.73 -4.13
C ARG A 150 9.81 9.22 -4.04
N ARG A 151 10.05 7.95 -4.37
CA ARG A 151 11.39 7.36 -4.35
C ARG A 151 12.32 8.02 -5.36
N GLN A 152 11.83 8.30 -6.56
CA GLN A 152 12.60 9.01 -7.58
C GLN A 152 12.99 10.43 -7.13
N ILE A 153 12.10 11.14 -6.44
CA ILE A 153 12.39 12.47 -5.89
C ILE A 153 13.49 12.36 -4.82
N MET A 154 13.37 11.41 -3.89
CA MET A 154 14.39 11.19 -2.86
C MET A 154 15.76 10.86 -3.45
N GLN A 155 15.83 9.96 -4.43
CA GLN A 155 17.09 9.64 -5.12
C GLN A 155 17.71 10.86 -5.82
N ARG A 156 16.88 11.72 -6.43
CA ARG A 156 17.36 12.96 -7.07
C ARG A 156 17.89 13.96 -6.04
N LEU A 157 17.28 14.07 -4.87
CA LEU A 157 17.76 14.91 -3.77
C LEU A 157 19.12 14.41 -3.23
N SER A 158 19.24 13.10 -3.00
CA SER A 158 20.50 12.48 -2.61
C SER A 158 21.61 12.80 -3.62
N ARG A 159 21.34 12.59 -4.90
CA ARG A 159 22.29 12.87 -5.98
C ARG A 159 22.64 14.36 -6.10
N ALA A 160 21.70 15.26 -5.81
CA ALA A 160 21.96 16.70 -5.81
C ALA A 160 22.93 17.10 -4.70
N ALA A 161 22.84 16.47 -3.52
CA ALA A 161 23.79 16.68 -2.43
C ALA A 161 25.19 16.17 -2.79
N GLU A 162 25.29 14.99 -3.41
CA GLU A 162 26.56 14.40 -3.88
C GLU A 162 27.30 15.31 -4.87
N TYR A 163 26.60 15.87 -5.85
CA TYR A 163 27.20 16.80 -6.84
C TYR A 163 27.88 18.00 -6.17
N LYS A 164 27.48 18.34 -4.95
CA LYS A 164 28.06 19.42 -4.17
C LYS A 164 29.27 19.00 -3.34
N ASP A 165 29.33 17.75 -2.89
CA ASP A 165 30.35 17.25 -1.94
C ASP A 165 31.41 16.32 -2.55
N ASN A 166 31.43 16.16 -3.89
CA ASN A 166 32.34 15.27 -4.62
C ASN A 166 32.27 13.78 -4.21
N GLU A 167 31.16 13.33 -3.59
CA GLU A 167 30.91 11.92 -3.33
C GLU A 167 30.30 11.23 -4.57
N THR A 168 30.58 9.93 -4.75
CA THR A 168 30.12 9.16 -5.92
C THR A 168 28.71 8.63 -5.72
N GLY A 169 27.93 8.49 -6.80
CA GLY A 169 26.58 7.88 -6.73
C GLY A 169 26.53 6.44 -6.21
N HIS A 170 27.66 5.73 -6.18
CA HIS A 170 27.76 4.40 -5.60
C HIS A 170 27.81 4.43 -4.07
N HIS A 171 28.34 5.50 -3.45
CA HIS A 171 28.35 5.67 -1.99
C HIS A 171 26.94 5.61 -1.42
N VAL A 172 26.01 6.42 -1.94
CA VAL A 172 24.60 6.42 -1.52
C VAL A 172 23.97 5.04 -1.60
N ILE A 173 24.22 4.30 -2.69
CA ILE A 173 23.67 2.96 -2.86
C ILE A 173 24.23 2.00 -1.79
N ARG A 174 25.55 2.05 -1.54
CA ARG A 174 26.20 1.23 -0.50
C ARG A 174 25.64 1.56 0.89
N VAL A 175 25.51 2.84 1.23
CA VAL A 175 24.96 3.28 2.51
C VAL A 175 23.54 2.76 2.70
N GLY A 176 22.68 2.87 1.70
CA GLY A 176 21.32 2.32 1.74
C GLY A 176 21.29 0.80 1.96
N GLU A 177 22.00 0.03 1.11
CA GLU A 177 21.98 -1.43 1.15
C GLU A 177 22.59 -1.98 2.45
N ILE A 178 23.72 -1.44 2.91
CA ILE A 178 24.38 -1.88 4.15
C ILE A 178 23.50 -1.50 5.35
N SER A 179 22.89 -0.31 5.38
CA SER A 179 22.00 0.10 6.47
C SER A 179 20.78 -0.80 6.60
N ALA A 180 20.18 -1.21 5.46
CA ALA A 180 19.06 -2.14 5.45
C ALA A 180 19.46 -3.56 5.91
N LEU A 181 20.65 -4.01 5.53
CA LEU A 181 21.22 -5.28 5.99
C LEU A 181 21.43 -5.28 7.50
N LEU A 182 22.05 -4.23 8.04
CA LEU A 182 22.26 -4.10 9.48
C LEU A 182 20.95 -3.93 10.24
N ALA A 183 19.99 -3.17 9.71
CA ALA A 183 18.68 -3.04 10.32
C ALA A 183 17.99 -4.40 10.50
N ARG A 184 18.07 -5.27 9.47
CA ARG A 184 17.57 -6.65 9.57
C ARG A 184 18.32 -7.46 10.63
N ALA A 185 19.64 -7.35 10.66
CA ALA A 185 20.48 -8.03 11.65
C ALA A 185 20.21 -7.55 13.09
N MET A 186 19.74 -6.32 13.25
CA MET A 186 19.30 -5.70 14.51
C MET A 186 17.83 -6.00 14.85
N GLY A 187 17.12 -6.78 14.03
CA GLY A 187 15.76 -7.24 14.32
C GLY A 187 14.63 -6.30 13.85
N LEU A 188 14.91 -5.30 13.00
CA LEU A 188 13.86 -4.46 12.43
C LEU A 188 12.99 -5.24 11.42
N SER A 189 11.74 -4.82 11.25
CA SER A 189 10.80 -5.43 10.31
C SER A 189 11.27 -5.26 8.86
N GLY A 190 10.77 -6.12 7.95
CA GLY A 190 11.07 -6.02 6.52
C GLY A 190 10.74 -4.64 5.93
N GLU A 191 9.60 -4.07 6.32
CA GLU A 191 9.18 -2.73 5.92
C GLU A 191 10.14 -1.64 6.42
N ARG A 192 10.56 -1.70 7.70
CA ARG A 192 11.57 -0.78 8.25
C ARG A 192 12.91 -0.92 7.54
N CYS A 193 13.31 -2.13 7.15
CA CYS A 193 14.54 -2.36 6.38
C CYS A 193 14.47 -1.72 4.99
N GLU A 194 13.33 -1.82 4.30
CA GLU A 194 13.12 -1.14 3.01
C GLU A 194 13.19 0.38 3.19
N MET A 195 12.54 0.94 4.21
CA MET A 195 12.63 2.37 4.50
C MET A 195 14.06 2.82 4.83
N MET A 196 14.83 2.02 5.57
CA MET A 196 16.25 2.30 5.83
C MET A 196 17.06 2.34 4.53
N ARG A 197 16.81 1.43 3.58
CA ARG A 197 17.47 1.43 2.28
C ARG A 197 17.22 2.73 1.52
N GLU A 198 16.00 3.23 1.58
CA GLU A 198 15.56 4.43 0.85
C GLU A 198 15.98 5.73 1.55
N CYS A 199 16.00 5.77 2.89
CA CYS A 199 16.23 6.99 3.67
C CYS A 199 17.70 7.24 4.04
N ALA A 200 18.48 6.18 4.32
CA ALA A 200 19.88 6.35 4.73
C ALA A 200 20.73 7.17 3.73
N PRO A 201 20.53 7.06 2.41
CA PRO A 201 21.15 7.96 1.43
C PRO A 201 21.00 9.47 1.70
N LEU A 202 19.90 9.87 2.34
CA LEU A 202 19.55 11.28 2.55
C LEU A 202 20.20 11.89 3.79
N HIS A 203 20.98 11.13 4.56
CA HIS A 203 21.59 11.62 5.81
C HIS A 203 22.38 12.93 5.61
N ASP A 204 23.02 13.07 4.46
CA ASP A 204 23.87 14.21 4.09
C ASP A 204 23.20 15.24 3.18
N VAL A 205 21.88 15.15 2.94
CA VAL A 205 21.17 16.09 2.04
C VAL A 205 21.33 17.56 2.47
N GLY A 206 21.57 17.81 3.76
CA GLY A 206 21.81 19.13 4.30
C GLY A 206 23.11 19.80 3.88
N LYS A 207 24.08 19.06 3.30
CA LYS A 207 25.31 19.64 2.73
C LYS A 207 24.99 20.65 1.61
N ILE A 208 23.80 20.56 0.99
CA ILE A 208 23.25 21.57 0.07
C ILE A 208 23.21 22.98 0.72
N GLY A 209 23.07 23.10 2.04
CA GLY A 209 23.09 24.38 2.75
C GLY A 209 24.47 24.89 3.18
N ILE A 210 25.54 24.09 3.03
CA ILE A 210 26.90 24.46 3.50
C ILE A 210 27.63 25.32 2.46
N PRO A 211 28.24 26.47 2.81
CA PRO A 211 29.00 27.27 1.85
C PRO A 211 30.16 26.50 1.20
N ASP A 212 30.37 26.69 -0.11
CA ASP A 212 31.43 25.99 -0.86
C ASP A 212 32.83 26.26 -0.31
N THR A 213 33.06 27.45 0.26
CA THR A 213 34.35 27.80 0.91
C THR A 213 34.67 26.90 2.10
N VAL A 214 33.65 26.33 2.75
CA VAL A 214 33.78 25.38 3.85
C VAL A 214 33.76 23.95 3.31
N LEU A 215 32.76 23.59 2.50
CA LEU A 215 32.56 22.23 2.00
C LEU A 215 33.71 21.73 1.13
N LEU A 216 34.22 22.59 0.24
CA LEU A 216 35.25 22.25 -0.74
C LEU A 216 36.66 22.68 -0.30
N LYS A 217 36.85 23.03 0.98
CA LYS A 217 38.16 23.50 1.48
C LYS A 217 39.22 22.41 1.32
N PRO A 218 40.37 22.70 0.66
CA PRO A 218 41.43 21.73 0.45
C PRO A 218 42.33 21.58 1.70
N GLY A 219 41.76 21.22 2.85
CA GLY A 219 42.47 21.14 4.11
C GLY A 219 41.56 20.98 5.33
N PRO A 220 42.12 20.95 6.55
CA PRO A 220 41.32 20.89 7.77
C PRO A 220 40.49 22.17 7.94
N LEU A 221 39.28 21.99 8.48
CA LEU A 221 38.42 23.09 8.90
C LEU A 221 38.94 23.70 10.21
N ASP A 222 38.84 25.02 10.34
CA ASP A 222 39.04 25.70 11.61
C ASP A 222 37.79 25.58 12.51
N PRO A 223 37.84 26.03 13.78
CA PRO A 223 36.70 25.88 14.69
C PRO A 223 35.40 26.56 14.21
N ASP A 224 35.49 27.70 13.54
CA ASP A 224 34.31 28.45 13.08
C ASP A 224 33.70 27.78 11.83
N GLU A 225 34.56 27.33 10.92
CA GLU A 225 34.17 26.53 9.76
C GLU A 225 33.56 25.18 10.18
N TRP A 226 34.09 24.57 11.24
CA TRP A 226 33.55 23.32 11.78
C TRP A 226 32.13 23.52 12.33
N GLU A 227 31.87 24.64 13.00
CA GLU A 227 30.52 24.96 13.47
C GLU A 227 29.55 25.17 12.31
N ILE A 228 30.00 25.76 11.19
CA ILE A 228 29.21 25.84 9.96
C ILE A 228 28.94 24.43 9.41
N MET A 229 29.96 23.57 9.30
CA MET A 229 29.84 22.21 8.76
C MET A 229 28.81 21.37 9.53
N ARG A 230 28.81 21.43 10.88
CA ARG A 230 27.88 20.68 11.73
C ARG A 230 26.40 21.02 11.48
N ARG A 231 26.11 22.18 10.88
CA ARG A 231 24.73 22.60 10.56
C ARG A 231 24.08 21.78 9.46
N HIS A 232 24.81 20.98 8.70
CA HIS A 232 24.19 20.14 7.66
C HIS A 232 23.15 19.18 8.25
N CYS A 233 23.32 18.70 9.49
CA CYS A 233 22.32 17.86 10.14
C CYS A 233 20.97 18.60 10.30
N LEU A 234 21.05 19.88 10.69
CA LEU A 234 19.87 20.74 10.85
C LEU A 234 19.26 21.10 9.49
N TYR A 235 20.08 21.49 8.52
CA TYR A 235 19.61 21.78 7.17
C TYR A 235 18.97 20.57 6.50
N GLY A 236 19.50 19.36 6.72
CA GLY A 236 18.91 18.13 6.20
C GLY A 236 17.53 17.86 6.80
N CYS A 237 17.39 18.05 8.12
CA CYS A 237 16.11 17.95 8.79
C CYS A 237 15.09 19.00 8.29
N GLU A 238 15.55 20.21 7.97
CA GLU A 238 14.74 21.30 7.42
C GLU A 238 14.28 21.02 5.99
N ILE A 239 15.21 20.62 5.10
CA ILE A 239 14.93 20.27 3.70
C ILE A 239 13.89 19.14 3.59
N LEU A 240 13.98 18.16 4.50
CA LEU A 240 13.08 17.01 4.54
C LEU A 240 11.80 17.27 5.37
N GLY A 241 11.69 18.45 6.00
CA GLY A 241 10.57 18.86 6.83
C GLY A 241 9.36 19.36 6.03
N PRO A 242 8.19 19.50 6.69
CA PRO A 242 7.01 20.08 6.05
C PRO A 242 7.24 21.57 5.73
N LEU A 243 6.81 22.01 4.54
CA LEU A 243 6.92 23.41 4.08
C LEU A 243 5.87 24.37 4.70
N SER A 244 5.13 23.91 5.71
CA SER A 244 3.99 24.63 6.28
C SER A 244 4.42 25.62 7.36
N GLY A 245 4.74 26.86 6.96
CA GLY A 245 4.89 28.03 7.86
C GLY A 245 6.31 28.57 8.00
N PRO A 246 6.47 29.78 8.59
CA PRO A 246 7.77 30.44 8.74
C PRO A 246 8.65 29.64 9.72
N ASP A 247 9.68 29.01 9.15
CA ASP A 247 10.87 28.45 9.80
C ASP A 247 10.64 27.74 11.16
N PRO A 248 10.27 26.44 11.14
CA PRO A 248 10.21 25.62 12.34
C PRO A 248 11.54 24.92 12.68
N ALA A 249 12.67 25.27 12.05
CA ALA A 249 13.96 24.61 12.36
C ALA A 249 14.37 24.79 13.84
N HIS A 250 13.92 25.87 14.48
CA HIS A 250 14.21 26.14 15.90
C HIS A 250 13.31 25.38 16.90
N ASN A 251 12.11 24.94 16.51
CA ASN A 251 11.15 24.29 17.43
C ASN A 251 10.84 22.82 17.07
N ALA A 252 11.24 22.33 15.89
CA ALA A 252 10.78 21.04 15.36
C ALA A 252 11.58 19.80 15.77
N CYS A 253 12.74 19.93 16.43
CA CYS A 253 13.54 18.76 16.81
C CYS A 253 13.00 18.03 18.06
N GLY A 254 12.24 18.71 18.92
CA GLY A 254 11.68 18.13 20.14
C GLY A 254 10.57 17.09 19.93
N PHE A 255 9.98 17.03 18.73
CA PHE A 255 8.79 16.20 18.44
C PHE A 255 9.06 15.00 17.52
N LEU A 256 10.28 14.82 17.00
CA LEU A 256 10.61 13.72 16.08
C LEU A 256 10.53 12.32 16.72
N LEU A 257 10.38 12.23 18.04
CA LEU A 257 10.26 10.98 18.81
C LEU A 257 8.82 10.73 19.32
N GLY A 258 7.85 11.62 19.05
CA GLY A 258 6.44 11.45 19.45
C GLY A 258 5.64 10.48 18.55
N PRO A 259 4.37 10.18 18.84
CA PRO A 259 3.53 9.38 17.92
C PRO A 259 3.38 10.06 16.55
N LEU A 260 3.13 9.27 15.49
CA LEU A 260 2.79 9.81 14.16
C LEU A 260 1.38 10.41 14.20
N GLU A 261 1.20 11.62 13.67
CA GLU A 261 -0.12 12.23 13.48
C GLU A 261 -0.73 11.83 12.13
N PRO A 262 -2.07 11.85 11.98
CA PRO A 262 -2.72 11.57 10.70
C PRO A 262 -2.25 12.53 9.60
N GLY A 263 -1.60 11.99 8.56
CA GLY A 263 -1.00 12.77 7.47
C GLY A 263 0.52 12.90 7.54
N ASP A 264 1.16 12.45 8.63
CA ASP A 264 2.62 12.33 8.69
C ASP A 264 3.13 11.23 7.75
N ASN A 265 4.23 11.53 7.07
CA ASN A 265 4.89 10.58 6.17
C ASN A 265 6.05 9.91 6.92
N GLU A 266 5.89 8.62 7.23
CA GLU A 266 6.87 7.84 7.99
C GLU A 266 8.25 7.80 7.32
N LEU A 267 8.31 7.73 5.99
CA LEU A 267 9.56 7.73 5.22
C LEU A 267 10.31 9.06 5.39
N LEU A 268 9.63 10.20 5.24
CA LEU A 268 10.24 11.52 5.45
C LEU A 268 10.65 11.73 6.91
N ARG A 269 9.85 11.24 7.86
CA ARG A 269 10.19 11.29 9.28
C ARG A 269 11.46 10.51 9.58
N LEU A 270 11.60 9.30 9.03
CA LEU A 270 12.82 8.51 9.17
C LEU A 270 14.01 9.24 8.53
N ALA A 271 13.88 9.75 7.31
CA ALA A 271 14.94 10.49 6.64
C ALA A 271 15.41 11.71 7.48
N ARG A 272 14.47 12.43 8.12
CA ARG A 272 14.80 13.54 9.04
C ARG A 272 15.56 13.07 10.28
N ILE A 273 15.15 11.93 10.87
CA ILE A 273 15.86 11.31 12.01
C ILE A 273 17.30 10.99 11.60
N LEU A 274 17.50 10.38 10.44
CA LEU A 274 18.83 10.02 9.94
C LEU A 274 19.68 11.25 9.68
N ALA A 275 19.15 12.25 8.96
CA ALA A 275 19.86 13.50 8.70
C ALA A 275 20.25 14.23 9.98
N LEU A 276 19.37 14.24 10.98
CA LEU A 276 19.61 14.97 12.22
C LEU A 276 20.59 14.26 13.16
N TYR A 277 20.55 12.93 13.25
CA TYR A 277 21.20 12.19 14.33
C TYR A 277 22.35 11.26 13.92
N HIS A 278 22.67 11.11 12.63
CA HIS A 278 23.73 10.18 12.19
C HIS A 278 25.15 10.54 12.72
N HIS A 279 25.36 11.78 13.17
CA HIS A 279 26.60 12.21 13.83
C HIS A 279 26.52 12.30 15.37
N GLU A 280 25.40 11.86 15.97
CA GLU A 280 25.37 11.61 17.40
C GLU A 280 26.29 10.43 17.74
N ARG A 281 26.90 10.48 18.92
CA ARG A 281 27.88 9.47 19.36
C ARG A 281 27.36 8.76 20.59
N TRP A 282 27.60 7.46 20.68
CA TRP A 282 27.11 6.64 21.80
C TRP A 282 27.48 7.20 23.18
N ASP A 283 28.66 7.82 23.30
CA ASP A 283 29.19 8.47 24.51
C ASP A 283 28.59 9.86 24.82
N GLY A 284 27.70 10.40 23.98
CA GLY A 284 27.11 11.72 24.17
C GLY A 284 27.97 12.89 23.68
N THR A 285 29.15 12.63 23.08
CA THR A 285 30.04 13.69 22.58
C THR A 285 29.78 14.08 21.12
N GLY A 286 28.67 13.58 20.56
CA GLY A 286 28.24 13.81 19.19
C GLY A 286 27.55 15.15 18.97
N TYR A 287 26.92 15.29 17.81
CA TYR A 287 26.23 16.51 17.41
C TYR A 287 25.03 16.20 16.50
N PRO A 288 24.08 17.14 16.34
CA PRO A 288 24.02 18.51 16.88
C PRO A 288 23.49 18.65 18.30
N ILE A 289 22.86 17.61 18.87
CA ILE A 289 22.17 17.70 20.17
C ILE A 289 23.04 17.17 21.32
N GLY A 290 23.86 16.14 21.06
CA GLY A 290 24.66 15.47 22.11
C GLY A 290 23.87 14.38 22.83
N LEU A 291 23.07 13.61 22.07
CA LEU A 291 22.35 12.45 22.58
C LEU A 291 23.34 11.32 22.91
N ALA A 292 23.03 10.52 23.94
CA ALA A 292 23.87 9.43 24.40
C ALA A 292 23.11 8.11 24.46
N GLY A 293 23.81 7.00 24.20
CA GLY A 293 23.27 5.65 24.29
C GLY A 293 22.00 5.45 23.46
N GLU A 294 20.99 4.84 24.09
CA GLU A 294 19.71 4.53 23.45
C GLU A 294 18.80 5.74 23.21
N ALA A 295 19.17 6.93 23.70
CA ALA A 295 18.46 8.15 23.33
C ALA A 295 18.64 8.48 21.84
N ILE A 296 19.71 7.96 21.22
CA ILE A 296 19.92 8.03 19.78
C ILE A 296 19.03 6.96 19.11
N PRO A 297 18.17 7.33 18.14
CA PRO A 297 17.39 6.36 17.39
C PRO A 297 18.26 5.24 16.80
N LEU A 298 17.78 4.00 16.88
CA LEU A 298 18.54 2.83 16.41
C LEU A 298 18.92 2.98 14.93
N GLU A 299 18.00 3.50 14.14
CA GLU A 299 18.20 3.79 12.72
C GLU A 299 19.40 4.73 12.50
N ALA A 300 19.54 5.78 13.31
CA ALA A 300 20.67 6.70 13.21
C ALA A 300 21.99 6.08 13.71
N ARG A 301 21.93 5.25 14.76
CA ARG A 301 23.10 4.47 15.24
C ARG A 301 23.64 3.53 14.16
N ILE A 302 22.74 2.90 13.39
CA ILE A 302 23.11 2.07 12.25
C ILE A 302 23.79 2.91 11.18
N VAL A 303 23.17 4.00 10.72
CA VAL A 303 23.73 4.85 9.65
C VAL A 303 25.10 5.42 10.04
N SER A 304 25.31 5.82 11.30
CA SER A 304 26.59 6.31 11.80
C SER A 304 27.75 5.33 11.57
N VAL A 305 27.53 4.03 11.82
CA VAL A 305 28.55 2.99 11.56
C VAL A 305 28.78 2.81 10.07
N VAL A 306 27.71 2.79 9.28
CA VAL A 306 27.78 2.55 7.83
C VAL A 306 28.48 3.69 7.11
N ASP A 307 28.12 4.94 7.42
CA ASP A 307 28.72 6.15 6.85
C ASP A 307 30.23 6.19 7.13
N VAL A 308 30.64 6.03 8.39
CA VAL A 308 32.07 6.03 8.73
C VAL A 308 32.83 4.88 8.06
N TYR A 309 32.24 3.68 8.01
CA TYR A 309 32.88 2.56 7.32
C TYR A 309 33.06 2.83 5.82
N ASP A 310 32.03 3.33 5.15
CA ASP A 310 32.10 3.61 3.71
C ASP A 310 33.11 4.72 3.42
N ALA A 311 33.05 5.81 4.18
CA ALA A 311 33.99 6.93 4.08
C ALA A 311 35.45 6.52 4.31
N LEU A 312 35.73 5.59 5.23
CA LEU A 312 37.09 5.09 5.45
C LEU A 312 37.60 4.20 4.32
N ARG A 313 36.69 3.54 3.59
CA ARG A 313 37.00 2.58 2.51
C ARG A 313 36.91 3.16 1.10
N SER A 314 36.57 4.43 0.96
CA SER A 314 36.56 5.15 -0.32
C SER A 314 37.70 6.15 -0.43
N ASP A 315 38.18 6.36 -1.66
CA ASP A 315 39.19 7.37 -1.96
C ASP A 315 38.56 8.77 -1.88
N ARG A 316 39.25 9.72 -1.23
CA ARG A 316 38.88 11.14 -1.18
C ARG A 316 40.02 11.99 -1.76
N PRO A 317 39.76 13.22 -2.25
CA PRO A 317 40.78 14.08 -2.90
C PRO A 317 42.08 14.25 -2.10
N TYR A 318 42.02 14.19 -0.77
CA TYR A 318 43.16 14.36 0.13
C TYR A 318 43.54 13.09 0.93
N LYS A 319 42.87 11.95 0.71
CA LYS A 319 43.05 10.75 1.53
C LYS A 319 42.71 9.48 0.75
N LYS A 320 43.69 8.57 0.62
CA LYS A 320 43.44 7.23 0.06
C LYS A 320 42.60 6.37 0.99
N ALA A 321 41.80 5.49 0.41
CA ALA A 321 41.03 4.46 1.09
C ALA A 321 41.95 3.66 2.04
N PHE A 322 41.48 3.41 3.26
CA PHE A 322 42.20 2.59 4.21
C PHE A 322 42.05 1.09 3.89
N PRO A 323 43.09 0.28 4.17
CA PRO A 323 42.96 -1.17 4.18
C PRO A 323 41.83 -1.61 5.11
N GLU A 324 41.19 -2.71 4.76
CA GLU A 324 40.00 -3.18 5.48
C GLU A 324 40.30 -3.46 6.96
N GLU A 325 41.45 -4.07 7.25
CA GLU A 325 41.90 -4.39 8.60
C GLU A 325 42.04 -3.12 9.46
N LYS A 326 42.47 -2.02 8.84
CA LYS A 326 42.58 -0.72 9.53
C LYS A 326 41.20 -0.12 9.82
N CYS A 327 40.25 -0.25 8.89
CA CYS A 327 38.89 0.19 9.12
C CYS A 327 38.24 -0.60 10.26
N PHE A 328 38.41 -1.92 10.28
CA PHE A 328 37.90 -2.78 11.35
C PHE A 328 38.48 -2.42 12.72
N ALA A 329 39.79 -2.22 12.80
CA ALA A 329 40.43 -1.79 14.04
C ALA A 329 39.88 -0.45 14.56
N LEU A 330 39.59 0.51 13.65
CA LEU A 330 39.01 1.80 14.01
C LEU A 330 37.55 1.68 14.50
N LEU A 331 36.72 0.91 13.79
CA LEU A 331 35.34 0.65 14.19
C LEU A 331 35.26 -0.06 15.55
N GLN A 332 36.09 -1.09 15.75
CA GLN A 332 36.12 -1.83 17.00
C GLN A 332 36.62 -0.98 18.17
N LYS A 333 37.63 -0.12 17.95
CA LYS A 333 38.08 0.86 18.94
C LYS A 333 36.99 1.90 19.28
N GLY A 334 36.14 2.24 18.31
CA GLY A 334 35.02 3.16 18.49
C GLY A 334 33.80 2.57 19.20
N SER A 335 33.76 1.25 19.41
CA SER A 335 32.66 0.56 20.11
C SER A 335 32.50 1.07 21.55
N GLY A 336 31.28 1.45 21.94
CA GLY A 336 30.96 1.99 23.25
C GLY A 336 31.38 3.46 23.46
N SER A 337 31.97 4.10 22.45
CA SER A 337 32.27 5.53 22.45
C SER A 337 31.58 6.23 21.28
N GLN A 338 32.13 6.10 20.07
CA GLN A 338 31.49 6.63 18.88
C GLN A 338 30.25 5.82 18.51
N PHE A 339 30.35 4.50 18.57
CA PHE A 339 29.36 3.59 18.02
C PHE A 339 28.69 2.75 19.09
N ASP A 340 27.43 2.42 18.84
CA ASP A 340 26.69 1.43 19.62
C ASP A 340 27.41 0.06 19.53
N PRO A 341 27.79 -0.56 20.68
CA PRO A 341 28.41 -1.88 20.69
C PRO A 341 27.60 -2.96 19.97
N ALA A 342 26.26 -2.93 20.07
CA ALA A 342 25.39 -3.93 19.45
C ALA A 342 25.37 -3.78 17.92
N VAL A 343 25.41 -2.55 17.41
CA VAL A 343 25.52 -2.29 15.96
C VAL A 343 26.88 -2.74 15.43
N ILE A 344 27.96 -2.52 16.18
CA ILE A 344 29.29 -3.01 15.82
C ILE A 344 29.33 -4.54 15.77
N GLU A 345 28.71 -5.22 16.74
CA GLU A 345 28.60 -6.68 16.72
C GLU A 345 27.83 -7.17 15.49
N ALA A 346 26.68 -6.56 15.18
CA ALA A 346 25.92 -6.87 13.97
C ALA A 346 26.72 -6.61 12.69
N PHE A 347 27.48 -5.51 12.64
CA PHE A 347 28.36 -5.18 11.51
C PHE A 347 29.38 -6.30 11.24
N PHE A 348 30.06 -6.78 12.28
CA PHE A 348 31.05 -7.84 12.11
C PHE A 348 30.43 -9.20 11.80
N ARG A 349 29.22 -9.47 12.30
CA ARG A 349 28.47 -10.68 11.95
C ARG A 349 28.09 -10.71 10.46
N GLU A 350 27.75 -9.56 9.89
CA GLU A 350 27.30 -9.42 8.50
C GLU A 350 28.44 -9.10 7.51
N ILE A 351 29.71 -9.18 7.92
CA ILE A 351 30.81 -8.61 7.14
C ILE A 351 30.96 -9.20 5.73
N GLU A 352 30.70 -10.49 5.56
CA GLU A 352 30.77 -11.12 4.24
C GLU A 352 29.69 -10.59 3.29
N ALA A 353 28.48 -10.36 3.80
CA ALA A 353 27.40 -9.76 3.02
C ALA A 353 27.71 -8.29 2.68
N ILE A 354 28.31 -7.55 3.62
CA ILE A 354 28.78 -6.17 3.39
C ILE A 354 29.84 -6.13 2.29
N ARG A 355 30.80 -7.07 2.28
CA ARG A 355 31.81 -7.19 1.21
C ARG A 355 31.18 -7.43 -0.16
N VAL A 356 30.16 -8.28 -0.25
CA VAL A 356 29.42 -8.50 -1.50
C VAL A 356 28.76 -7.21 -2.00
N ILE A 357 28.12 -6.45 -1.10
CA ILE A 357 27.50 -5.16 -1.46
C ILE A 357 28.56 -4.18 -1.98
N ARG A 358 29.69 -4.07 -1.28
CA ARG A 358 30.79 -3.19 -1.69
C ARG A 358 31.38 -3.55 -3.04
N GLU A 359 31.62 -4.84 -3.30
CA GLU A 359 32.19 -5.28 -4.57
C GLU A 359 31.21 -5.05 -5.74
N LYS A 360 29.90 -5.23 -5.49
CA LYS A 360 28.86 -4.94 -6.48
C LYS A 360 28.82 -3.45 -6.87
N TRP A 361 29.08 -2.56 -5.92
CA TRP A 361 28.99 -1.10 -6.09
C TRP A 361 30.33 -0.42 -5.86
N LYS A 362 31.38 -0.89 -6.54
CA LYS A 362 32.72 -0.32 -6.45
C LYS A 362 32.84 0.99 -7.23
N ASP A 363 33.61 1.94 -6.70
CA ASP A 363 33.90 3.23 -7.34
C ASP A 363 34.82 3.09 -8.56
#